data_AF-W0RCZ7-F1
#
_entry.id   AF-W0RCZ7-F1
#
_cell.length_a   1.000
_cell.length_b   1.000
_cell.length_c   1.000
_cell.angle_alpha   90.00
_cell.angle_beta   90.00
_cell.angle_gamma   90.00
#
_symmetry.space_group_name_H-M   'P 1'
#
loop_
_entity.id
_entity.type
_entity.pdbx_description
1 polymer ?
#
loop_
_entity_poly.entity_id
_entity_poly.type
_entity_poly.pdbx_seq_one_letter_code
_entity_poly.pdbx_strand_id
1 'polypeptide(L)'
;MMPVPLLALATMLGTAEPLAQPPAVCSQVLGHMTNSDGARTTMVVSDREHCLEVRLTGRVTFDDADADVKTMDPGSTLVATESRGGGTRALTLVERSGAIDRAYRVNGEVRPVAESTAWFRGVVLDLVREAGYGAPERVARIRRQGGVGAVLDEVRRIHSDHVRQIYLETVLASSGLTVDEVRRVTRAASDDLSSDHAKGMVLRAAVDLRGDDREVADAAVRGAGTIGSDHERAELLRRVLERVCSDDAVVARALDAAAEMGSDHERANVLATALDRAEPTAPTVRASFFRTVDGVGSDHERRRVLESLAGRDSLGTATAHALLASAARIGSDHEKAAVLLALAWHPDRLRDPGVRAAFDAALKSIGSDAEYRRVAGALAR
;
A
#
# COMPACT_ATOMS: atom_id res chain seq x y z
N MET A 1 -63.23 18.10 -60.26
CA MET A 1 -63.62 18.84 -59.04
C MET A 1 -63.57 17.86 -57.87
N MET A 2 -62.55 17.97 -57.04
CA MET A 2 -62.38 17.21 -55.79
C MET A 2 -61.96 18.19 -54.68
N PRO A 3 -62.36 17.96 -53.42
CA PRO A 3 -62.28 18.95 -52.35
C PRO A 3 -60.87 19.04 -51.75
N VAL A 4 -60.51 20.26 -51.34
CA VAL A 4 -59.31 20.58 -50.56
C VAL A 4 -59.73 20.68 -49.09
N PRO A 5 -59.10 19.97 -48.13
CA PRO A 5 -59.36 20.16 -46.71
C PRO A 5 -58.41 21.20 -46.09
N LEU A 6 -58.98 21.97 -45.16
CA LEU A 6 -58.34 22.94 -44.27
C LEU A 6 -57.14 22.34 -43.51
N LEU A 7 -56.00 23.06 -43.48
CA LEU A 7 -54.99 22.90 -42.44
C LEU A 7 -55.25 23.90 -41.31
N ALA A 8 -55.51 23.38 -40.12
CA ALA A 8 -55.59 24.14 -38.89
C ALA A 8 -54.18 24.49 -38.37
N LEU A 9 -54.02 25.76 -37.99
CA LEU A 9 -52.84 26.31 -37.34
C LEU A 9 -52.77 25.77 -35.90
N ALA A 10 -51.71 25.04 -35.55
CA ALA A 10 -51.44 24.63 -34.16
C ALA A 10 -50.22 25.41 -33.64
N THR A 11 -50.49 26.38 -32.79
CA THR A 11 -49.53 27.09 -31.93
C THR A 11 -48.85 26.12 -30.98
N MET A 12 -47.55 25.88 -31.15
CA MET A 12 -46.71 25.17 -30.18
C MET A 12 -46.32 26.13 -29.05
N LEU A 13 -47.03 26.03 -27.93
CA LEU A 13 -46.62 26.57 -26.64
C LEU A 13 -45.43 25.73 -26.13
N GLY A 14 -44.26 26.34 -26.04
CA GLY A 14 -43.07 25.74 -25.42
C GLY A 14 -43.30 25.51 -23.93
N THR A 15 -43.28 24.25 -23.50
CA THR A 15 -43.19 23.91 -22.09
C THR A 15 -41.72 24.01 -21.67
N ALA A 16 -41.41 24.94 -20.77
CA ALA A 16 -40.13 24.95 -20.07
C ALA A 16 -39.99 23.62 -19.31
N GLU A 17 -38.95 22.85 -19.65
CA GLU A 17 -38.57 21.67 -18.89
C GLU A 17 -38.16 22.08 -17.46
N PRO A 18 -38.56 21.33 -16.43
CA PRO A 18 -38.20 21.64 -15.06
C PRO A 18 -36.69 21.55 -14.86
N LEU A 19 -36.16 22.40 -13.97
CA LEU A 19 -34.76 22.44 -13.55
C LEU A 19 -34.19 21.02 -13.41
N ALA A 20 -33.13 20.73 -14.17
CA ALA A 20 -32.50 19.41 -14.23
C ALA A 20 -32.15 18.93 -12.82
N GLN A 21 -32.83 17.88 -12.36
CA GLN A 21 -32.49 17.22 -11.10
C GLN A 21 -31.04 16.72 -11.19
N PRO A 22 -30.26 16.78 -10.09
CA PRO A 22 -28.94 16.17 -10.07
C PRO A 22 -29.06 14.69 -10.45
N PRO A 23 -28.04 14.11 -11.13
CA PRO A 23 -28.04 12.69 -11.47
C PRO A 23 -28.34 11.84 -10.24
N ALA A 24 -29.11 10.76 -10.38
CA ALA A 24 -29.51 9.90 -9.25
C ALA A 24 -28.33 9.35 -8.43
N VAL A 25 -27.14 9.27 -9.03
CA VAL A 25 -25.90 8.85 -8.36
C VAL A 25 -25.38 9.93 -7.39
N CYS A 26 -25.60 11.21 -7.66
CA CYS A 26 -25.14 12.33 -6.83
C CYS A 26 -25.85 12.43 -5.47
N SER A 27 -27.04 11.86 -5.32
CA SER A 27 -27.74 11.79 -4.03
C SER A 27 -27.35 10.59 -3.18
N GLN A 28 -26.60 9.64 -3.75
CA GLN A 28 -26.23 8.37 -3.11
C GLN A 28 -24.78 8.35 -2.64
N VAL A 29 -23.92 9.23 -3.18
CA VAL A 29 -22.50 9.30 -2.87
C VAL A 29 -22.21 10.62 -2.16
N LEU A 30 -21.51 10.56 -1.03
CA LEU A 30 -20.85 11.70 -0.41
C LEU A 30 -19.36 11.39 -0.35
N GLY A 31 -18.54 12.24 -0.96
CA GLY A 31 -17.10 12.05 -1.12
C GLY A 31 -16.71 11.73 -2.55
N HIS A 32 -15.67 10.91 -2.70
CA HIS A 32 -15.11 10.54 -3.99
C HIS A 32 -15.35 9.05 -4.28
N MET A 33 -15.82 8.75 -5.48
CA MET A 33 -15.96 7.39 -6.00
C MET A 33 -15.37 7.32 -7.40
N THR A 34 -14.57 6.30 -7.65
CA THR A 34 -14.15 5.93 -9.01
C THR A 34 -14.42 4.44 -9.22
N ASN A 35 -15.02 4.11 -10.36
CA ASN A 35 -15.22 2.74 -10.81
C ASN A 35 -14.70 2.63 -12.25
N SER A 36 -13.82 1.67 -12.51
CA SER A 36 -13.26 1.43 -13.84
C SER A 36 -13.16 -0.07 -14.13
N ASP A 37 -13.59 -0.48 -15.33
CA ASP A 37 -13.45 -1.85 -15.85
C ASP A 37 -12.46 -1.93 -17.04
N GLY A 38 -11.68 -0.87 -17.25
CA GLY A 38 -10.74 -0.72 -18.37
C GLY A 38 -11.39 -0.28 -19.70
N ALA A 39 -12.68 -0.56 -19.91
CA ALA A 39 -13.44 -0.06 -21.06
C ALA A 39 -14.27 1.19 -20.70
N ARG A 40 -14.70 1.27 -19.45
CA ARG A 40 -15.51 2.36 -18.91
C ARG A 40 -14.90 2.84 -17.60
N THR A 41 -14.93 4.15 -17.41
CA THR A 41 -14.56 4.81 -16.16
C THR A 41 -15.69 5.72 -15.74
N THR A 42 -16.17 5.59 -14.51
CA THR A 42 -17.10 6.51 -13.87
C THR A 42 -16.43 7.11 -12.65
N MET A 43 -16.33 8.43 -12.61
CA MET A 43 -15.84 9.19 -11.47
C MET A 43 -16.97 10.07 -10.95
N VAL A 44 -17.15 10.08 -9.63
CA VAL A 44 -18.11 10.96 -8.95
C VAL A 44 -17.38 11.64 -7.80
N VAL A 45 -17.48 12.96 -7.76
CA VAL A 45 -17.01 13.81 -6.67
C VAL A 45 -18.22 14.59 -6.16
N SER A 46 -18.62 14.37 -4.91
CA SER A 46 -19.81 15.02 -4.38
C SER A 46 -19.68 15.42 -2.91
N ASP A 47 -20.26 16.56 -2.58
CA ASP A 47 -20.54 17.01 -1.23
C ASP A 47 -22.00 17.49 -1.12
N ARG A 48 -22.34 18.27 -0.09
CA ARG A 48 -23.73 18.72 0.12
C ARG A 48 -24.22 19.72 -0.93
N GLU A 49 -23.32 20.45 -1.59
CA GLU A 49 -23.64 21.58 -2.48
C GLU A 49 -23.03 21.45 -3.88
N HIS A 50 -22.16 20.47 -4.09
CA HIS A 50 -21.46 20.19 -5.34
C HIS A 50 -21.55 18.70 -5.69
N CYS A 51 -21.78 18.40 -6.97
CA CYS A 51 -21.57 17.07 -7.53
C CYS A 51 -20.97 17.19 -8.93
N LEU A 52 -19.86 16.50 -9.19
CA LEU A 52 -19.29 16.27 -10.50
C LEU A 52 -19.38 14.77 -10.80
N GLU A 53 -20.02 14.41 -11.90
CA GLU A 53 -20.02 13.06 -12.45
C GLU A 53 -19.33 13.07 -13.82
N VAL A 54 -18.37 12.17 -14.00
CA VAL A 54 -17.71 11.95 -15.28
C VAL A 54 -17.88 10.50 -15.69
N ARG A 55 -18.43 10.27 -16.88
CA ARG A 55 -18.54 8.97 -17.51
C ARG A 55 -17.69 8.95 -18.77
N LEU A 56 -16.77 8.00 -18.84
CA LEU A 56 -15.88 7.80 -19.96
C LEU A 56 -16.06 6.37 -20.48
N THR A 57 -16.21 6.21 -21.79
CA THR A 57 -16.21 4.91 -22.47
C THR A 57 -15.18 4.94 -23.58
N GLY A 58 -14.36 3.89 -23.69
CA GLY A 58 -13.24 3.80 -24.61
C GLY A 58 -11.99 4.50 -24.07
N ARG A 59 -11.09 4.88 -24.97
CA ARG A 59 -9.80 5.48 -24.62
C ARG A 59 -9.78 6.94 -25.06
N VAL A 60 -9.37 7.80 -24.13
CA VAL A 60 -9.19 9.22 -24.33
C VAL A 60 -7.77 9.56 -23.91
N THR A 61 -7.09 10.43 -24.65
CA THR A 61 -5.80 11.01 -24.21
C THR A 61 -5.94 12.51 -24.07
N PHE A 62 -5.22 13.08 -23.12
CA PHE A 62 -5.20 14.52 -22.88
C PHE A 62 -3.95 15.15 -23.49
N ASP A 63 -4.02 16.46 -23.71
CA ASP A 63 -2.86 17.24 -24.13
C ASP A 63 -1.77 17.30 -23.04
N ASP A 64 -0.60 17.83 -23.39
CA ASP A 64 0.55 17.88 -22.48
C ASP A 64 0.34 18.82 -21.28
N ALA A 65 -0.67 19.69 -21.33
CA ALA A 65 -1.00 20.64 -20.27
C ALA A 65 -2.12 20.12 -19.35
N ASP A 66 -2.65 18.91 -19.60
CA ASP A 66 -3.85 18.36 -18.99
C ASP A 66 -5.02 19.37 -19.07
N ALA A 67 -5.14 20.09 -20.19
CA ALA A 67 -6.12 21.17 -20.39
C ALA A 67 -7.33 20.73 -21.21
N ASP A 68 -7.14 19.87 -22.20
CA ASP A 68 -8.20 19.35 -23.06
C ASP A 68 -7.87 17.94 -23.59
N VAL A 69 -8.84 17.31 -24.25
CA VAL A 69 -8.69 16.06 -24.97
C VAL A 69 -7.86 16.27 -26.24
N LYS A 70 -6.81 15.45 -26.39
CA LYS A 70 -5.95 15.38 -27.56
C LYS A 70 -6.45 14.36 -28.58
N THR A 71 -6.77 13.15 -28.15
CA THR A 71 -7.31 12.09 -29.01
C THR A 71 -8.38 11.27 -28.31
N MET A 72 -9.27 10.67 -29.11
CA MET A 72 -10.25 9.68 -28.67
C MET A 72 -10.18 8.49 -29.64
N ASP A 73 -10.21 7.27 -29.11
CA ASP A 73 -10.32 6.07 -29.94
C ASP A 73 -11.71 6.01 -30.59
N PRO A 74 -11.88 5.35 -31.75
CA PRO A 74 -13.16 5.29 -32.45
C PRO A 74 -14.34 4.89 -31.57
N GLY A 75 -15.41 5.70 -31.59
CA GLY A 75 -16.62 5.47 -30.81
C GLY A 75 -16.50 5.75 -29.30
N SER A 76 -15.36 6.29 -28.83
CA SER A 76 -15.19 6.69 -27.43
C SER A 76 -16.09 7.88 -27.08
N THR A 77 -16.50 7.96 -25.82
CA THR A 77 -17.31 9.06 -25.29
C THR A 77 -16.78 9.54 -23.95
N LEU A 78 -16.90 10.84 -23.70
CA LEU A 78 -16.66 11.45 -22.38
C LEU A 78 -17.82 12.40 -22.09
N VAL A 79 -18.53 12.15 -21.00
CA VAL A 79 -19.62 13.00 -20.51
C VAL A 79 -19.27 13.47 -19.12
N ALA A 80 -19.09 14.78 -18.95
CA ALA A 80 -18.91 15.41 -17.66
C ALA A 80 -20.14 16.23 -17.32
N THR A 81 -20.74 16.00 -16.16
CA THR A 81 -21.91 16.71 -15.66
C THR A 81 -21.61 17.21 -14.26
N GLU A 82 -21.78 18.51 -14.02
CA GLU A 82 -21.63 19.09 -12.70
C GLU A 82 -22.90 19.83 -12.28
N SER A 83 -23.31 19.62 -11.04
CA SER A 83 -24.34 20.37 -10.34
C SER A 83 -23.71 21.15 -9.18
N ARG A 84 -23.92 22.46 -9.13
CA ARG A 84 -23.43 23.30 -8.03
C ARG A 84 -24.34 24.50 -7.80
N GLY A 85 -24.73 24.76 -6.55
CA GLY A 85 -25.51 25.96 -6.20
C GLY A 85 -26.83 26.11 -6.97
N GLY A 86 -27.50 24.99 -7.28
CA GLY A 86 -28.77 24.97 -8.03
C GLY A 86 -28.65 25.09 -9.56
N GLY A 87 -27.44 25.27 -10.10
CA GLY A 87 -27.17 25.24 -11.54
C GLY A 87 -26.50 23.95 -11.99
N THR A 88 -26.64 23.63 -13.27
CA THR A 88 -26.01 22.46 -13.90
C THR A 88 -25.19 22.86 -15.12
N ARG A 89 -24.09 22.16 -15.35
CA ARG A 89 -23.31 22.25 -16.59
C ARG A 89 -22.94 20.84 -17.06
N ALA A 90 -23.03 20.61 -18.36
CA ALA A 90 -22.72 19.33 -18.97
C ALA A 90 -21.90 19.53 -20.24
N LEU A 91 -20.84 18.75 -20.40
CA LEU A 91 -20.04 18.68 -21.62
C LEU A 91 -19.97 17.23 -22.09
N THR A 92 -20.39 17.02 -23.33
CA THR A 92 -20.37 15.72 -24.00
C THR A 92 -19.39 15.75 -25.17
N LEU A 93 -18.45 14.82 -25.18
CA LEU A 93 -17.47 14.57 -26.22
C LEU A 93 -17.76 13.20 -26.83
N VAL A 94 -17.86 13.15 -28.15
CA VAL A 94 -18.09 11.90 -28.89
C VAL A 94 -17.11 11.85 -30.05
N GLU A 95 -16.32 10.78 -30.14
CA GLU A 95 -15.52 10.53 -31.33
C GLU A 95 -16.45 10.19 -32.51
N ARG A 96 -16.24 10.87 -33.64
CA ARG A 96 -16.88 10.55 -34.92
C ARG A 96 -15.89 10.69 -36.07
N SER A 97 -15.49 9.56 -36.64
CA SER A 97 -14.72 9.51 -37.91
C SER A 97 -13.43 10.35 -37.91
N GLY A 98 -12.70 10.32 -36.80
CA GLY A 98 -11.45 11.06 -36.58
C GLY A 98 -11.63 12.48 -36.03
N ALA A 99 -12.87 12.95 -35.85
CA ALA A 99 -13.19 14.22 -35.21
C ALA A 99 -13.81 14.01 -33.82
N ILE A 100 -13.75 15.04 -32.97
CA ILE A 100 -14.39 15.04 -31.65
C ILE A 100 -15.55 16.02 -31.69
N ASP A 101 -16.77 15.50 -31.71
CA ASP A 101 -17.98 16.29 -31.57
C ASP A 101 -18.13 16.74 -30.12
N ARG A 102 -18.44 18.02 -29.92
CA ARG A 102 -18.58 18.63 -28.59
C ARG A 102 -19.92 19.30 -28.44
N ALA A 103 -20.61 19.02 -27.33
CA ALA A 103 -21.85 19.69 -26.96
C ALA A 103 -21.75 20.17 -25.51
N TYR A 104 -21.84 21.48 -25.31
CA TYR A 104 -21.84 22.11 -24.00
C TYR A 104 -23.23 22.65 -23.66
N ARG A 105 -23.71 22.36 -22.46
CA ARG A 105 -24.99 22.84 -21.93
C ARG A 105 -24.83 23.43 -20.54
N VAL A 106 -25.60 24.49 -20.26
CA VAL A 106 -25.74 25.08 -18.93
C VAL A 106 -27.23 25.17 -18.63
N ASN A 107 -27.68 24.59 -17.52
CA ASN A 107 -29.09 24.50 -17.15
C ASN A 107 -29.98 23.93 -18.28
N GLY A 108 -29.45 22.98 -19.05
CA GLY A 108 -30.12 22.36 -20.21
C GLY A 108 -29.97 23.12 -21.53
N GLU A 109 -29.64 24.41 -21.50
CA GLU A 109 -29.50 25.24 -22.71
C GLU A 109 -28.15 25.04 -23.39
N VAL A 110 -28.14 24.97 -24.73
CA VAL A 110 -26.90 24.84 -25.52
C VAL A 110 -26.11 26.15 -25.46
N ARG A 111 -24.80 26.04 -25.17
CA ARG A 111 -23.88 27.18 -25.08
C ARG A 111 -22.67 26.97 -25.99
N PRO A 112 -21.97 28.06 -26.40
CA PRO A 112 -20.71 27.95 -27.11
C PRO A 112 -19.70 27.08 -26.34
N VAL A 113 -19.11 26.09 -27.00
CA VAL A 113 -18.16 25.15 -26.37
C VAL A 113 -16.94 25.85 -25.79
N ALA A 114 -16.51 26.97 -26.36
CA ALA A 114 -15.40 27.76 -25.84
C ALA A 114 -15.63 28.26 -24.39
N GLU A 115 -16.89 28.38 -23.94
CA GLU A 115 -17.20 28.76 -22.56
C GLU A 115 -16.88 27.65 -21.56
N SER A 116 -16.79 26.38 -22.00
CA SER A 116 -16.51 25.26 -21.09
C SER A 116 -15.03 25.07 -20.77
N THR A 117 -14.11 25.71 -21.52
CA THR A 117 -12.68 25.39 -21.51
C THR A 117 -12.05 25.43 -20.11
N ALA A 118 -12.24 26.52 -19.36
CA ALA A 118 -11.63 26.66 -18.05
C ALA A 118 -12.17 25.64 -17.03
N TRP A 119 -13.47 25.35 -17.09
CA TRP A 119 -14.08 24.33 -16.24
C TRP A 119 -13.64 22.92 -16.62
N PHE A 120 -13.62 22.62 -17.93
CA PHE A 120 -13.26 21.29 -18.41
C PHE A 120 -11.81 20.93 -18.07
N ARG A 121 -10.90 21.90 -18.08
CA ARG A 121 -9.55 21.70 -17.53
C ARG A 121 -9.55 21.21 -16.09
N GLY A 122 -10.44 21.74 -15.24
CA GLY A 122 -10.64 21.23 -13.88
C GLY A 122 -11.09 19.77 -13.87
N VAL A 123 -12.07 19.42 -14.73
CA VAL A 123 -12.56 18.04 -14.88
C VAL A 123 -11.44 17.08 -15.32
N VAL A 124 -10.58 17.50 -16.27
CA VAL A 124 -9.43 16.70 -16.70
C VAL A 124 -8.46 16.49 -15.55
N LEU A 125 -8.16 17.53 -14.77
CA LEU A 125 -7.29 17.41 -13.60
C LEU A 125 -7.86 16.47 -12.54
N ASP A 126 -9.17 16.52 -12.28
CA ASP A 126 -9.84 15.59 -11.36
C ASP A 126 -9.75 14.15 -11.86
N LEU A 127 -9.96 13.90 -13.17
CA LEU A 127 -9.81 12.57 -13.76
C LEU A 127 -8.40 11.99 -13.57
N VAL A 128 -7.35 12.78 -13.82
CA VAL A 128 -5.97 12.28 -13.78
C VAL A 128 -5.40 12.22 -12.37
N ARG A 129 -5.90 13.05 -11.43
CA ARG A 129 -5.44 13.11 -10.03
C ARG A 129 -6.28 12.29 -9.07
N GLU A 130 -7.59 12.25 -9.23
CA GLU A 130 -8.48 11.62 -8.25
C GLU A 130 -8.98 10.25 -8.73
N ALA A 131 -9.23 10.10 -10.04
CA ALA A 131 -9.51 8.79 -10.65
C ALA A 131 -8.27 8.03 -11.16
N GLY A 132 -7.11 8.68 -11.25
CA GLY A 132 -5.87 8.07 -11.74
C GLY A 132 -5.93 7.66 -13.23
N TYR A 133 -6.84 8.26 -14.00
CA TYR A 133 -7.03 7.90 -15.41
C TYR A 133 -5.77 8.20 -16.23
N GLY A 134 -5.26 7.20 -16.95
CA GLY A 134 -4.05 7.33 -17.76
C GLY A 134 -2.78 7.65 -16.96
N ALA A 135 -2.75 7.28 -15.68
CA ALA A 135 -1.60 7.53 -14.80
C ALA A 135 -0.26 7.03 -15.37
N PRO A 136 -0.15 5.82 -15.98
CA PRO A 136 1.13 5.35 -16.53
C PRO A 136 1.72 6.28 -17.60
N GLU A 137 0.91 6.65 -18.59
CA GLU A 137 1.31 7.52 -19.69
C GLU A 137 1.62 8.93 -19.19
N ARG A 138 0.83 9.42 -18.22
CA ARG A 138 1.01 10.74 -17.62
C ARG A 138 2.29 10.82 -16.79
N VAL A 139 2.57 9.83 -15.95
CA VAL A 139 3.84 9.74 -15.19
C VAL A 139 5.02 9.70 -16.15
N ALA A 140 4.95 8.89 -17.21
CA ALA A 140 6.01 8.83 -18.22
C ALA A 140 6.23 10.19 -18.90
N ARG A 141 5.15 10.93 -19.20
CA ARG A 141 5.23 12.29 -19.75
C ARG A 141 5.90 13.27 -18.79
N ILE A 142 5.43 13.33 -17.54
CA ILE A 142 5.97 14.23 -16.51
C ILE A 142 7.46 13.92 -16.26
N ARG A 143 7.82 12.62 -16.17
CA ARG A 143 9.21 12.19 -16.00
C ARG A 143 10.09 12.60 -17.18
N ARG A 144 9.61 12.50 -18.43
CA ARG A 144 10.37 12.99 -19.60
C ARG A 144 10.60 14.51 -19.55
N GLN A 145 9.65 15.27 -19.00
CA GLN A 145 9.71 16.73 -18.98
C GLN A 145 10.58 17.27 -17.83
N GLY A 146 10.59 16.61 -16.67
CA GLY A 146 11.28 17.14 -15.47
C GLY A 146 11.86 16.09 -14.53
N GLY A 147 12.05 14.84 -15.01
CA GLY A 147 12.61 13.74 -14.23
C GLY A 147 11.70 13.27 -13.09
N VAL A 148 12.26 12.48 -12.18
CA VAL A 148 11.53 11.96 -11.01
C VAL A 148 11.07 13.10 -10.10
N GLY A 149 11.82 14.20 -9.99
CA GLY A 149 11.45 15.36 -9.18
C GLY A 149 10.09 15.94 -9.57
N ALA A 150 9.85 16.12 -10.88
CA ALA A 150 8.56 16.62 -11.37
C ALA A 150 7.40 15.66 -11.09
N VAL A 151 7.63 14.35 -11.07
CA VAL A 151 6.60 13.37 -10.68
C VAL A 151 6.29 13.48 -9.19
N LEU A 152 7.31 13.62 -8.33
CA LEU A 152 7.10 13.79 -6.89
C LEU A 152 6.35 15.10 -6.58
N ASP A 153 6.65 16.18 -7.29
CA ASP A 153 5.90 17.43 -7.16
C ASP A 153 4.44 17.28 -7.57
N GLU A 154 4.16 16.41 -8.54
CA GLU A 154 2.79 16.09 -8.93
C GLU A 154 2.08 15.21 -7.90
N VAL A 155 2.77 14.23 -7.31
CA VAL A 155 2.24 13.39 -6.22
C VAL A 155 1.72 14.25 -5.06
N ARG A 156 2.42 15.33 -4.72
CA ARG A 156 1.97 16.25 -3.64
C ARG A 156 0.68 17.02 -3.96
N ARG A 157 0.28 17.10 -5.24
CA ARG A 157 -0.95 17.78 -5.69
C ARG A 157 -2.14 16.84 -5.81
N ILE A 158 -1.92 15.53 -5.73
CA ILE A 158 -2.96 14.50 -5.79
C ILE A 158 -3.55 14.33 -4.39
N HIS A 159 -4.86 14.21 -4.20
CA HIS A 159 -5.41 14.00 -2.85
C HIS A 159 -5.60 12.52 -2.52
N SER A 160 -5.96 11.71 -3.52
CA SER A 160 -6.12 10.26 -3.39
C SER A 160 -4.79 9.53 -3.13
N ASP A 161 -4.62 8.92 -1.96
CA ASP A 161 -3.47 8.04 -1.65
C ASP A 161 -3.34 6.87 -2.64
N HIS A 162 -4.47 6.35 -3.12
CA HIS A 162 -4.47 5.30 -4.13
C HIS A 162 -3.81 5.78 -5.43
N VAL A 163 -4.12 7.01 -5.86
CA VAL A 163 -3.50 7.57 -7.07
C VAL A 163 -2.05 7.98 -6.81
N ARG A 164 -1.72 8.53 -5.63
CA ARG A 164 -0.32 8.75 -5.22
C ARG A 164 0.49 7.46 -5.29
N GLN A 165 -0.05 6.34 -4.78
CA GLN A 165 0.55 5.01 -4.88
C GLN A 165 0.79 4.62 -6.34
N ILE A 166 -0.24 4.68 -7.20
CA ILE A 166 -0.09 4.34 -8.64
C ILE A 166 1.05 5.14 -9.28
N TYR A 167 1.15 6.43 -8.97
CA TYR A 167 2.21 7.28 -9.54
C TYR A 167 3.59 6.87 -9.08
N LEU A 168 3.76 6.63 -7.76
CA LEU A 168 5.05 6.22 -7.20
C LEU A 168 5.46 4.82 -7.68
N GLU A 169 4.54 3.85 -7.74
CA GLU A 169 4.80 2.52 -8.28
C GLU A 169 5.12 2.56 -9.77
N THR A 170 4.45 3.41 -10.56
CA THR A 170 4.76 3.60 -11.98
C THR A 170 6.18 4.13 -12.17
N VAL A 171 6.63 5.05 -11.30
CA VAL A 171 8.03 5.50 -11.31
C VAL A 171 8.95 4.33 -11.03
N LEU A 172 8.71 3.54 -9.97
CA LEU A 172 9.56 2.38 -9.60
C LEU A 172 9.59 1.29 -10.68
N ALA A 173 8.50 1.09 -11.41
CA ALA A 173 8.43 0.18 -12.54
C ALA A 173 9.16 0.68 -13.80
N SER A 174 9.57 1.96 -13.82
CA SER A 174 10.27 2.55 -14.96
C SER A 174 11.76 2.18 -14.99
N SER A 175 12.31 2.02 -16.19
CA SER A 175 13.74 1.77 -16.37
C SER A 175 14.61 3.00 -16.14
N GLY A 176 15.88 2.77 -15.83
CA GLY A 176 16.92 3.80 -15.74
C GLY A 176 16.84 4.68 -14.48
N LEU A 177 16.25 4.18 -13.39
CA LEU A 177 16.31 4.87 -12.10
C LEU A 177 17.68 4.71 -11.44
N THR A 178 18.23 5.83 -10.97
CA THR A 178 19.38 5.86 -10.07
C THR A 178 19.00 5.41 -8.66
N VAL A 179 19.98 4.98 -7.85
CA VAL A 179 19.77 4.69 -6.41
C VAL A 179 19.15 5.88 -5.69
N ASP A 180 19.68 7.08 -5.95
CA ASP A 180 19.17 8.32 -5.36
C ASP A 180 17.70 8.57 -5.72
N GLU A 181 17.27 8.25 -6.94
CA GLU A 181 15.87 8.37 -7.35
C GLU A 181 14.97 7.37 -6.64
N VAL A 182 15.38 6.11 -6.55
CA VAL A 182 14.62 5.09 -5.78
C VAL A 182 14.50 5.55 -4.34
N ARG A 183 15.60 5.98 -3.71
CA ARG A 183 15.62 6.50 -2.33
C ARG A 183 14.69 7.71 -2.15
N ARG A 184 14.60 8.62 -3.14
CA ARG A 184 13.66 9.76 -3.09
C ARG A 184 12.20 9.30 -3.18
N VAL A 185 11.89 8.32 -4.02
CA VAL A 185 10.55 7.72 -4.10
C VAL A 185 10.19 7.00 -2.79
N THR A 186 11.13 6.25 -2.20
CA THR A 186 10.95 5.61 -0.88
C THR A 186 10.61 6.63 0.21
N ARG A 187 11.30 7.78 0.24
CA ARG A 187 10.99 8.85 1.21
C ARG A 187 9.63 9.50 0.94
N ALA A 188 9.31 9.79 -0.32
CA ALA A 188 8.02 10.36 -0.69
C ALA A 188 6.86 9.44 -0.29
N ALA A 189 7.02 8.12 -0.35
CA ALA A 189 6.02 7.19 0.16
C ALA A 189 5.74 7.42 1.65
N SER A 190 6.77 7.61 2.48
CA SER A 190 6.61 7.87 3.92
C SER A 190 6.05 9.25 4.24
N ASP A 191 6.48 10.27 3.49
CA ASP A 191 6.17 11.67 3.76
C ASP A 191 4.81 12.11 3.18
N ASP A 192 4.46 11.60 1.99
CA ASP A 192 3.32 12.06 1.22
C ASP A 192 2.13 11.08 1.25
N LEU A 193 2.27 9.81 1.63
CA LEU A 193 1.11 8.91 1.75
C LEU A 193 0.57 8.93 3.19
N SER A 194 -0.76 8.85 3.34
CA SER A 194 -1.39 8.68 4.65
C SER A 194 -1.76 7.22 4.96
N SER A 195 -2.19 6.47 3.94
CA SER A 195 -2.60 5.06 4.04
C SER A 195 -1.41 4.15 4.28
N ASP A 196 -1.46 3.39 5.37
CA ASP A 196 -0.48 2.36 5.72
C ASP A 196 -0.32 1.31 4.62
N HIS A 197 -1.43 0.92 3.99
CA HIS A 197 -1.41 -0.03 2.88
C HIS A 197 -0.65 0.56 1.67
N ALA A 198 -0.95 1.81 1.30
CA ALA A 198 -0.28 2.49 0.20
C ALA A 198 1.23 2.66 0.48
N LYS A 199 1.59 3.06 1.71
CA LYS A 199 2.99 3.11 2.16
C LYS A 199 3.67 1.74 2.01
N GLY A 200 3.05 0.70 2.55
CA GLY A 200 3.57 -0.67 2.49
C GLY A 200 3.83 -1.13 1.07
N MET A 201 2.89 -0.89 0.15
CA MET A 201 3.00 -1.26 -1.25
C MET A 201 4.18 -0.56 -1.95
N VAL A 202 4.28 0.77 -1.86
CA VAL A 202 5.37 1.53 -2.51
C VAL A 202 6.73 1.19 -1.89
N LEU A 203 6.81 1.08 -0.57
CA LEU A 203 8.06 0.75 0.14
C LEU A 203 8.54 -0.66 -0.21
N ARG A 204 7.64 -1.66 -0.27
CA ARG A 204 7.97 -3.02 -0.73
C ARG A 204 8.43 -3.02 -2.20
N ALA A 205 7.77 -2.27 -3.07
CA ALA A 205 8.20 -2.14 -4.47
C ALA A 205 9.63 -1.53 -4.59
N ALA A 206 9.98 -0.57 -3.75
CA ALA A 206 11.33 -0.01 -3.73
C ALA A 206 12.39 -1.03 -3.24
N VAL A 207 12.08 -1.80 -2.21
CA VAL A 207 12.92 -2.91 -1.71
C VAL A 207 13.07 -4.00 -2.78
N ASP A 208 12.01 -4.29 -3.54
CA ASP A 208 12.07 -5.28 -4.62
C ASP A 208 12.99 -4.87 -5.75
N LEU A 209 13.01 -3.58 -6.05
CA LEU A 209 13.79 -3.00 -7.13
C LEU A 209 15.27 -2.86 -6.75
N ARG A 210 15.59 -2.32 -5.56
CA ARG A 210 16.97 -1.96 -5.15
C ARG A 210 17.25 -2.20 -3.66
N GLY A 211 16.63 -3.20 -3.04
CA GLY A 211 16.89 -3.54 -1.63
C GLY A 211 18.35 -3.95 -1.35
N ASP A 212 19.07 -4.43 -2.36
CA ASP A 212 20.50 -4.72 -2.29
C ASP A 212 21.36 -3.49 -1.97
N ASP A 213 20.84 -2.29 -2.27
CA ASP A 213 21.45 -1.04 -1.88
C ASP A 213 21.09 -0.67 -0.43
N ARG A 214 22.13 -0.51 0.40
CA ARG A 214 21.98 -0.21 1.83
C ARG A 214 21.18 1.06 2.09
N GLU A 215 21.33 2.10 1.29
CA GLU A 215 20.62 3.36 1.56
C GLU A 215 19.12 3.26 1.26
N VAL A 216 18.75 2.45 0.27
CA VAL A 216 17.35 2.13 -0.04
C VAL A 216 16.77 1.25 1.06
N ALA A 217 17.47 0.20 1.48
CA ALA A 217 17.06 -0.64 2.59
C ALA A 217 16.86 0.17 3.88
N ASP A 218 17.79 1.09 4.17
CA ASP A 218 17.72 1.99 5.31
C ASP A 218 16.52 2.93 5.26
N ALA A 219 16.22 3.46 4.07
CA ALA A 219 15.06 4.29 3.87
C ALA A 219 13.76 3.50 4.06
N ALA A 220 13.70 2.25 3.59
CA ALA A 220 12.54 1.37 3.79
C ALA A 220 12.33 1.01 5.27
N VAL A 221 13.40 0.67 6.01
CA VAL A 221 13.31 0.38 7.45
C VAL A 221 12.85 1.61 8.24
N ARG A 222 13.35 2.82 7.91
CA ARG A 222 12.84 4.06 8.51
C ARG A 222 11.37 4.30 8.15
N GLY A 223 11.00 4.04 6.90
CA GLY A 223 9.62 4.16 6.43
C GLY A 223 8.65 3.24 7.18
N ALA A 224 9.09 2.06 7.60
CA ALA A 224 8.31 1.14 8.43
C ALA A 224 7.85 1.79 9.76
N GLY A 225 8.63 2.70 10.33
CA GLY A 225 8.26 3.46 11.53
C GLY A 225 7.12 4.48 11.31
N THR A 226 6.75 4.75 10.05
CA THR A 226 5.63 5.63 9.69
C THR A 226 4.33 4.87 9.38
N ILE A 227 4.37 3.54 9.46
CA ILE A 227 3.23 2.65 9.22
C ILE A 227 2.60 2.29 10.57
N GLY A 228 1.33 2.66 10.76
CA GLY A 228 0.59 2.37 11.99
C GLY A 228 0.09 0.92 12.08
N SER A 229 -0.28 0.31 10.95
CA SER A 229 -0.69 -1.08 10.86
C SER A 229 0.49 -2.02 11.06
N ASP A 230 0.46 -2.78 12.16
CA ASP A 230 1.46 -3.82 12.44
C ASP A 230 1.57 -4.85 11.31
N HIS A 231 0.46 -5.16 10.65
CA HIS A 231 0.45 -6.09 9.52
C HIS A 231 1.26 -5.54 8.34
N GLU A 232 0.98 -4.31 7.89
CA GLU A 232 1.72 -3.70 6.78
C GLU A 232 3.18 -3.45 7.13
N ARG A 233 3.45 -3.09 8.38
CA ARG A 233 4.81 -2.91 8.92
C ARG A 233 5.57 -4.24 8.89
N ALA A 234 4.95 -5.34 9.32
CA ALA A 234 5.54 -6.68 9.28
C ALA A 234 5.82 -7.13 7.84
N GLU A 235 4.86 -6.98 6.94
CA GLU A 235 5.04 -7.30 5.52
C GLU A 235 6.25 -6.58 4.92
N LEU A 236 6.41 -5.28 5.21
CA LEU A 236 7.57 -4.52 4.77
C LEU A 236 8.88 -5.01 5.40
N LEU A 237 8.93 -5.22 6.72
CA LEU A 237 10.16 -5.63 7.41
C LEU A 237 10.60 -7.05 7.01
N ARG A 238 9.66 -7.98 6.83
CA ARG A 238 9.95 -9.31 6.27
C ARG A 238 10.54 -9.18 4.87
N ARG A 239 9.98 -8.29 4.05
CA ARG A 239 10.48 -8.07 2.69
C ARG A 239 11.90 -7.49 2.68
N VAL A 240 12.21 -6.57 3.59
CA VAL A 240 13.58 -6.08 3.78
C VAL A 240 14.51 -7.23 4.15
N LEU A 241 14.16 -8.07 5.13
CA LEU A 241 14.98 -9.20 5.58
C LEU A 241 15.21 -10.24 4.48
N GLU A 242 14.20 -10.47 3.63
CA GLU A 242 14.29 -11.34 2.45
C GLU A 242 15.31 -10.86 1.42
N ARG A 243 15.43 -9.54 1.23
CA ARG A 243 16.33 -8.95 0.23
C ARG A 243 17.69 -8.58 0.80
N VAL A 244 17.78 -8.30 2.10
CA VAL A 244 18.96 -7.76 2.78
C VAL A 244 19.28 -8.59 4.02
N CYS A 245 19.85 -9.77 3.80
CA CYS A 245 20.23 -10.69 4.87
C CYS A 245 21.73 -10.64 5.24
N SER A 246 22.56 -9.96 4.43
CA SER A 246 24.02 -9.93 4.62
C SER A 246 24.55 -8.66 5.30
N ASP A 247 23.74 -7.61 5.47
CA ASP A 247 24.12 -6.40 6.21
C ASP A 247 23.54 -6.45 7.63
N ASP A 248 24.39 -6.84 8.60
CA ASP A 248 24.05 -6.94 10.02
C ASP A 248 23.44 -5.65 10.59
N ALA A 249 23.84 -4.48 10.09
CA ALA A 249 23.33 -3.20 10.58
C ALA A 249 21.92 -2.91 10.05
N VAL A 250 21.58 -3.35 8.85
CA VAL A 250 20.21 -3.29 8.31
C VAL A 250 19.32 -4.30 9.03
N VAL A 251 19.79 -5.55 9.19
CA VAL A 251 19.04 -6.61 9.88
C VAL A 251 18.73 -6.21 11.32
N ALA A 252 19.73 -5.70 12.07
CA ALA A 252 19.52 -5.25 13.44
C ALA A 252 18.47 -4.12 13.54
N ARG A 253 18.50 -3.15 12.61
CA ARG A 253 17.50 -2.07 12.58
C ARG A 253 16.11 -2.53 12.17
N ALA A 254 16.01 -3.51 11.27
CA ALA A 254 14.72 -4.10 10.91
C ALA A 254 14.11 -4.84 12.13
N LEU A 255 14.94 -5.55 12.90
CA LEU A 255 14.51 -6.21 14.15
C LEU A 255 14.14 -5.19 15.24
N ASP A 256 14.91 -4.12 15.40
CA ASP A 256 14.56 -3.03 16.33
C ASP A 256 13.25 -2.34 15.91
N ALA A 257 13.04 -2.12 14.61
CA ALA A 257 11.77 -1.60 14.10
C ALA A 257 10.62 -2.60 14.34
N ALA A 258 10.86 -3.90 14.31
CA ALA A 258 9.84 -4.89 14.67
C ALA A 258 9.52 -4.86 16.17
N ALA A 259 10.50 -4.54 17.02
CA ALA A 259 10.30 -4.48 18.48
C ALA A 259 9.28 -3.41 18.92
N GLU A 260 9.03 -2.40 18.08
CA GLU A 260 8.06 -1.33 18.33
C GLU A 260 6.62 -1.69 17.95
N MET A 261 6.39 -2.83 17.28
CA MET A 261 5.05 -3.26 16.87
C MET A 261 4.20 -3.66 18.08
N GLY A 262 2.87 -3.56 17.97
CA GLY A 262 1.94 -3.97 19.02
C GLY A 262 1.64 -5.47 18.99
N SER A 263 1.44 -6.03 17.80
CA SER A 263 1.04 -7.43 17.58
C SER A 263 2.17 -8.41 17.82
N ASP A 264 2.00 -9.29 18.82
CA ASP A 264 2.93 -10.40 19.10
C ASP A 264 3.05 -11.37 17.92
N HIS A 265 1.92 -11.63 17.25
CA HIS A 265 1.87 -12.50 16.08
C HIS A 265 2.74 -11.96 14.94
N GLU A 266 2.58 -10.68 14.64
CA GLU A 266 3.34 -10.06 13.55
C GLU A 266 4.82 -9.89 13.90
N ARG A 267 5.15 -9.60 15.17
CA ARG A 267 6.54 -9.64 15.67
C ARG A 267 7.17 -11.01 15.49
N ALA A 268 6.45 -12.07 15.86
CA ALA A 268 6.91 -13.45 15.69
C ALA A 268 7.10 -13.82 14.21
N ASN A 269 6.25 -13.33 13.31
CA ASN A 269 6.41 -13.53 11.86
C ASN A 269 7.67 -12.85 11.32
N VAL A 270 7.99 -11.62 11.74
CA VAL A 270 9.24 -10.94 11.36
C VAL A 270 10.47 -11.70 11.88
N LEU A 271 10.42 -12.14 13.14
CA LEU A 271 11.49 -12.93 13.76
C LEU A 271 11.71 -14.27 13.03
N ALA A 272 10.64 -14.97 12.65
CA ALA A 272 10.72 -16.20 11.89
C ALA A 272 11.38 -15.96 10.52
N THR A 273 10.99 -14.91 9.80
CA THR A 273 11.64 -14.54 8.53
C THR A 273 13.13 -14.24 8.70
N ALA A 274 13.54 -13.57 9.79
CA ALA A 274 14.95 -13.33 10.07
C ALA A 274 15.72 -14.66 10.21
N LEU A 275 15.18 -15.62 10.97
CA LEU A 275 15.79 -16.94 11.17
C LEU A 275 15.86 -17.78 9.88
N ASP A 276 14.89 -17.64 8.98
CA ASP A 276 14.91 -18.31 7.68
C ASP A 276 16.03 -17.82 6.76
N ARG A 277 16.59 -16.63 7.02
CA ARG A 277 17.66 -16.05 6.22
C ARG A 277 19.03 -16.28 6.84
N ALA A 278 19.18 -16.00 8.14
CA ALA A 278 20.44 -16.16 8.83
C ALA A 278 20.23 -16.37 10.34
N GLU A 279 21.15 -17.10 10.96
CA GLU A 279 21.21 -17.17 12.42
C GLU A 279 21.74 -15.86 13.01
N PRO A 280 21.23 -15.42 14.18
CA PRO A 280 21.67 -14.20 14.85
C PRO A 280 23.03 -14.40 15.54
N THR A 281 24.08 -14.59 14.75
CA THR A 281 25.45 -14.85 15.23
C THR A 281 26.22 -13.57 15.52
N ALA A 282 26.01 -12.52 14.72
CA ALA A 282 26.57 -11.20 14.96
C ALA A 282 26.06 -10.62 16.28
N PRO A 283 26.92 -10.05 17.15
CA PRO A 283 26.49 -9.54 18.46
C PRO A 283 25.38 -8.49 18.40
N THR A 284 25.41 -7.60 17.41
CA THR A 284 24.39 -6.56 17.19
C THR A 284 23.05 -7.17 16.79
N VAL A 285 23.04 -8.06 15.79
CA VAL A 285 21.83 -8.77 15.34
C VAL A 285 21.26 -9.61 16.48
N ARG A 286 22.10 -10.33 17.24
CA ARG A 286 21.67 -11.10 18.41
C ARG A 286 20.99 -10.23 19.47
N ALA A 287 21.57 -9.08 19.78
CA ALA A 287 21.01 -8.16 20.76
C ALA A 287 19.63 -7.64 20.33
N SER A 288 19.48 -7.22 19.07
CA SER A 288 18.18 -6.77 18.53
C SER A 288 17.18 -7.92 18.45
N PHE A 289 17.59 -9.09 17.96
CA PHE A 289 16.74 -10.28 17.87
C PHE A 289 16.12 -10.64 19.23
N PHE A 290 16.96 -10.79 20.26
CA PHE A 290 16.45 -11.14 21.59
C PHE A 290 15.66 -10.02 22.26
N ARG A 291 15.99 -8.75 22.02
CA ARG A 291 15.14 -7.63 22.48
C ARG A 291 13.73 -7.74 21.89
N THR A 292 13.61 -8.07 20.61
CA THR A 292 12.32 -8.24 19.94
C THR A 292 11.58 -9.47 20.47
N VAL A 293 12.26 -10.63 20.59
CA VAL A 293 11.67 -11.84 21.21
C VAL A 293 11.20 -11.55 22.63
N ASP A 294 11.99 -10.81 23.38
CA ASP A 294 11.74 -10.54 24.78
C ASP A 294 10.53 -9.64 25.01
N GLY A 295 10.15 -8.85 23.99
CA GLY A 295 8.96 -8.03 23.95
C GLY A 295 7.69 -8.77 23.49
N VAL A 296 7.78 -10.00 22.98
CA VAL A 296 6.61 -10.83 22.61
C VAL A 296 5.91 -11.28 23.89
N GLY A 297 4.68 -10.82 24.13
CA GLY A 297 3.92 -11.09 25.36
C GLY A 297 3.29 -12.49 25.39
N SER A 298 2.81 -12.97 24.26
CA SER A 298 2.23 -14.30 24.10
C SER A 298 3.27 -15.41 24.26
N ASP A 299 3.09 -16.25 25.28
CA ASP A 299 3.92 -17.44 25.52
C ASP A 299 3.98 -18.36 24.30
N HIS A 300 2.86 -18.51 23.58
CA HIS A 300 2.76 -19.33 22.39
C HIS A 300 3.60 -18.79 21.23
N GLU A 301 3.51 -17.48 20.98
CA GLU A 301 4.28 -16.79 19.93
C GLU A 301 5.78 -16.80 20.28
N ARG A 302 6.11 -16.55 21.55
CA ARG A 302 7.50 -16.59 22.05
C ARG A 302 8.08 -18.00 21.94
N ARG A 303 7.35 -19.05 22.34
CA ARG A 303 7.77 -20.45 22.13
C ARG A 303 8.03 -20.68 20.65
N ARG A 304 7.11 -20.34 19.75
CA ARG A 304 7.26 -20.61 18.31
C ARG A 304 8.59 -20.08 17.77
N VAL A 305 8.96 -18.86 18.13
CA VAL A 305 10.24 -18.26 17.70
C VAL A 305 11.44 -18.97 18.34
N LEU A 306 11.42 -19.20 19.65
CA LEU A 306 12.53 -19.82 20.37
C LEU A 306 12.73 -21.29 19.97
N GLU A 307 11.66 -22.02 19.69
CA GLU A 307 11.71 -23.40 19.21
C GLU A 307 12.29 -23.46 17.79
N SER A 308 11.90 -22.53 16.92
CA SER A 308 12.52 -22.40 15.59
C SER A 308 14.03 -22.13 15.69
N LEU A 309 14.44 -21.21 16.57
CA LEU A 309 15.86 -20.94 16.83
C LEU A 309 16.58 -22.17 17.43
N ALA A 310 15.93 -22.86 18.37
CA ALA A 310 16.46 -24.08 18.98
C ALA A 310 16.58 -25.25 17.99
N GLY A 311 15.87 -25.24 16.86
CA GLY A 311 15.96 -26.27 15.82
C GLY A 311 17.03 -26.02 14.76
N ARG A 312 17.67 -24.85 14.74
CA ARG A 312 18.71 -24.49 13.74
C ARG A 312 19.95 -25.35 13.89
N ASP A 313 20.65 -25.66 12.79
CA ASP A 313 21.81 -26.57 12.80
C ASP A 313 22.95 -26.09 13.71
N SER A 314 23.29 -24.79 13.63
CA SER A 314 24.24 -24.16 14.55
C SER A 314 23.52 -23.34 15.62
N LEU A 315 24.04 -23.40 16.85
CA LEU A 315 23.61 -22.54 17.94
C LEU A 315 24.83 -22.25 18.81
N GLY A 316 25.42 -21.08 18.61
CA GLY A 316 26.57 -20.66 19.41
C GLY A 316 26.21 -20.50 20.89
N THR A 317 27.18 -20.72 21.79
CA THR A 317 27.00 -20.66 23.25
C THR A 317 26.30 -19.38 23.72
N ALA A 318 26.68 -18.22 23.18
CA ALA A 318 26.04 -16.94 23.51
C ALA A 318 24.56 -16.87 23.10
N THR A 319 24.22 -17.43 21.93
CA THR A 319 22.83 -17.50 21.44
C THR A 319 22.01 -18.49 22.24
N ALA A 320 22.59 -19.66 22.59
CA ALA A 320 21.95 -20.65 23.45
C ALA A 320 21.62 -20.09 24.85
N HIS A 321 22.55 -19.33 25.43
CA HIS A 321 22.31 -18.63 26.70
C HIS A 321 21.15 -17.62 26.62
N ALA A 322 21.14 -16.77 25.60
CA ALA A 322 20.07 -15.79 25.42
C ALA A 322 18.70 -16.46 25.15
N LEU A 323 18.69 -17.56 24.40
CA LEU A 323 17.51 -18.39 24.18
C LEU A 323 16.96 -18.93 25.50
N LEU A 324 17.80 -19.54 26.34
CA LEU A 324 17.39 -20.08 27.63
C LEU A 324 16.93 -18.98 28.61
N ALA A 325 17.59 -17.81 28.60
CA ALA A 325 17.17 -16.66 29.38
C ALA A 325 15.76 -16.17 28.97
N SER A 326 15.48 -16.11 27.67
CA SER A 326 14.13 -15.79 27.18
C SER A 326 13.11 -16.89 27.50
N ALA A 327 13.47 -18.17 27.36
CA ALA A 327 12.60 -19.31 27.64
C ALA A 327 12.20 -19.38 29.11
N ALA A 328 13.11 -19.05 30.03
CA ALA A 328 12.82 -19.00 31.46
C ALA A 328 11.71 -18.01 31.84
N ARG A 329 11.45 -16.99 31.00
CA ARG A 329 10.40 -15.99 31.20
C ARG A 329 9.05 -16.38 30.59
N ILE A 330 8.93 -17.58 30.00
CA ILE A 330 7.64 -18.12 29.54
C ILE A 330 6.82 -18.54 30.76
N GLY A 331 5.57 -18.09 30.85
CA GLY A 331 4.67 -18.40 31.96
C GLY A 331 4.08 -19.80 31.88
N SER A 332 3.66 -20.21 30.68
CA SER A 332 3.11 -21.53 30.41
C SER A 332 4.17 -22.63 30.46
N ASP A 333 4.01 -23.55 31.40
CA ASP A 333 4.87 -24.73 31.55
C ASP A 333 4.93 -25.58 30.27
N HIS A 334 3.81 -25.72 29.56
CA HIS A 334 3.72 -26.47 28.31
C HIS A 334 4.59 -25.83 27.22
N GLU A 335 4.47 -24.51 27.06
CA GLU A 335 5.19 -23.75 26.05
C GLU A 335 6.70 -23.72 26.39
N LYS A 336 7.05 -23.54 27.67
CA LYS A 336 8.43 -23.59 28.15
C LYS A 336 9.06 -24.97 27.93
N ALA A 337 8.34 -26.04 28.25
CA ALA A 337 8.80 -27.41 28.06
C ALA A 337 9.07 -27.73 26.58
N ALA A 338 8.25 -27.22 25.66
CA ALA A 338 8.47 -27.38 24.23
C ALA A 338 9.81 -26.77 23.78
N VAL A 339 10.15 -25.55 24.23
CA VAL A 339 11.47 -24.93 23.93
C VAL A 339 12.62 -25.78 24.48
N LEU A 340 12.51 -26.25 25.73
CA LEU A 340 13.55 -27.07 26.35
C LEU A 340 13.71 -28.44 25.66
N LEU A 341 12.62 -29.05 25.20
CA LEU A 341 12.67 -30.29 24.44
C LEU A 341 13.42 -30.12 23.11
N ALA A 342 13.18 -29.03 22.40
CA ALA A 342 13.89 -28.73 21.16
C ALA A 342 15.40 -28.66 21.38
N LEU A 343 15.87 -28.07 22.49
CA LEU A 343 17.29 -28.10 22.86
C LEU A 343 17.78 -29.49 23.30
N ALA A 344 16.98 -30.23 24.06
CA ALA A 344 17.35 -31.55 24.56
C ALA A 344 17.56 -32.59 23.44
N TRP A 345 16.89 -32.43 22.30
CA TRP A 345 17.13 -33.25 21.10
C TRP A 345 18.48 -32.99 20.41
N HIS A 346 19.22 -31.96 20.84
CA HIS A 346 20.57 -31.65 20.37
C HIS A 346 21.56 -31.63 21.55
N PRO A 347 21.91 -32.79 22.14
CA PRO A 347 22.66 -32.88 23.39
C PRO A 347 24.04 -32.21 23.34
N ASP A 348 24.64 -32.12 22.16
CA ASP A 348 25.91 -31.43 21.92
C ASP A 348 25.87 -29.95 22.33
N ARG A 349 24.69 -29.32 22.30
CA ARG A 349 24.47 -27.92 22.70
C ARG A 349 24.47 -27.71 24.21
N LEU A 350 24.30 -28.78 24.97
CA LEU A 350 24.31 -28.77 26.44
C LEU A 350 25.67 -29.19 27.01
N ARG A 351 26.71 -29.31 26.17
CA ARG A 351 28.08 -29.61 26.62
C ARG A 351 28.74 -28.43 27.33
N ASP A 352 28.38 -27.21 26.96
CA ASP A 352 28.86 -26.02 27.64
C ASP A 352 28.27 -25.96 29.07
N PRO A 353 29.09 -25.89 30.14
CA PRO A 353 28.60 -25.91 31.50
C PRO A 353 27.66 -24.74 31.84
N GLY A 354 27.88 -23.57 31.24
CA GLY A 354 27.04 -22.40 31.42
C GLY A 354 25.66 -22.63 30.80
N VAL A 355 25.63 -23.10 29.55
CA VAL A 355 24.37 -23.41 28.85
C VAL A 355 23.62 -24.52 29.59
N ARG A 356 24.32 -25.55 30.06
CA ARG A 356 23.72 -26.62 30.86
C ARG A 356 23.10 -26.10 32.16
N ALA A 357 23.81 -25.25 32.89
CA ALA A 357 23.30 -24.67 34.13
C ALA A 357 22.04 -23.81 33.89
N ALA A 358 22.02 -23.02 32.81
CA ALA A 358 20.85 -22.24 32.42
C ALA A 358 19.66 -23.13 32.01
N PHE A 359 19.92 -24.22 31.31
CA PHE A 359 18.91 -25.23 30.96
C PHE A 359 18.30 -25.86 32.21
N ASP A 360 19.13 -26.33 33.12
CA ASP A 360 18.67 -26.99 34.36
C ASP A 360 17.88 -26.02 35.24
N ALA A 361 18.26 -24.73 35.27
CA ALA A 361 17.51 -23.69 35.97
C ALA A 361 16.11 -23.47 35.35
N ALA A 362 16.02 -23.38 34.02
CA ALA A 362 14.75 -23.26 33.32
C ALA A 362 13.86 -24.49 33.52
N LEU A 363 14.43 -25.71 33.45
CA LEU A 363 13.72 -26.96 33.70
C LEU A 363 13.14 -27.02 35.12
N LYS A 364 13.90 -26.61 36.14
CA LYS A 364 13.42 -26.56 37.54
C LYS A 364 12.30 -25.54 37.78
N SER A 365 12.12 -24.59 36.86
CA SER A 365 11.04 -23.60 36.94
C SER A 365 9.71 -24.10 36.37
N ILE A 366 9.66 -25.32 35.80
CA ILE A 366 8.43 -25.95 35.33
C ILE A 366 7.67 -26.50 36.54
N GLY A 367 6.46 -25.98 36.78
CA GLY A 367 5.61 -26.43 37.88
C GLY A 367 4.85 -27.73 37.58
N SER A 368 4.54 -27.98 36.31
CA SER A 368 3.86 -29.17 35.83
C SER A 368 4.77 -30.40 35.89
N ASP A 369 4.47 -31.32 36.79
CA ASP A 369 5.09 -32.65 36.91
C ASP A 369 5.18 -33.40 35.57
N ALA A 370 4.11 -33.32 34.76
CA ALA A 370 4.05 -34.02 33.49
C ALA A 370 5.05 -33.43 32.48
N GLU A 371 5.09 -32.11 32.36
CA GLU A 371 6.01 -31.43 31.44
C GLU A 371 7.46 -31.51 31.93
N TYR A 372 7.70 -31.42 33.23
CA TYR A 372 9.02 -31.63 33.83
C TYR A 372 9.58 -33.02 33.48
N ARG A 373 8.79 -34.08 33.74
CA ARG A 373 9.20 -35.46 33.42
C ARG A 373 9.41 -35.67 31.93
N ARG A 374 8.61 -35.02 31.09
CA ARG A 374 8.74 -35.08 29.62
C ARG A 374 10.09 -34.54 29.17
N VAL A 375 10.50 -33.36 29.66
CA VAL A 375 11.82 -32.78 29.33
C VAL A 375 12.96 -33.60 29.95
N ALA A 376 12.87 -33.95 31.23
CA ALA A 376 13.92 -34.70 31.93
C ALA A 376 14.15 -36.08 31.31
N GLY A 377 13.10 -36.75 30.84
CA GLY A 377 13.19 -38.03 30.15
C GLY A 377 13.86 -37.94 28.76
N ALA A 378 13.85 -36.77 28.12
CA ALA A 378 14.58 -36.56 26.87
C ALA A 378 16.11 -36.43 27.09
N LEU A 379 16.54 -35.88 28.23
CA LEU A 379 17.97 -35.79 28.59
C LEU A 379 18.61 -37.13 28.96
N ALA A 380 17.80 -38.12 29.32
CA ALA A 380 18.26 -39.45 29.75
C ALA A 380 18.43 -40.44 28.59
N ARG A 381 18.13 -40.01 27.36
CA ARG A 381 18.32 -40.78 26.12
C ARG A 381 19.58 -40.31 25.41
#